data_AF-A0A8H9QZY3-F1
#
_entry.id   AF-A0A8H9QZY3-F1
#
_cell.length_a   1.000
_cell.length_b   1.000
_cell.length_c   1.000
_cell.angle_alpha   90.00
_cell.angle_beta   90.00
_cell.angle_gamma   90.00
#
_symmetry.space_group_name_H-M   'P 1'
#
loop_
_entity.id
_entity.type
_entity.pdbx_description
1 polymer ?
#
loop_
_entity_poly.entity_id
_entity_poly.type
_entity_poly.pdbx_seq_one_letter_code
_entity_poly.pdbx_strand_id
1 'polypeptide(L)' 'MKFEINFSKYINSMFPDEWRWATIEADSEDEAIKKLINDNDGKVNYILSVTEVK' A
#
# COMPACT_ATOMS: atom_id res chain seq x y z
N MET A 1 2.59 14.85 5.19
CA MET A 1 3.56 14.47 4.13
C MET A 1 2.86 13.56 3.13
N LYS A 2 3.46 13.31 1.96
CA LYS A 2 2.88 12.44 0.93
C LYS A 2 3.80 11.25 0.70
N PHE A 3 3.25 10.05 0.67
CA PHE A 3 4.00 8.81 0.53
C PHE A 3 3.53 8.05 -0.69
N GLU A 4 4.46 7.61 -1.52
CA GLU A 4 4.21 6.66 -2.58
C GLU A 4 4.54 5.24 -2.06
N ILE A 5 3.59 4.32 -2.20
CA ILE A 5 3.70 2.95 -1.68
C ILE A 5 3.51 1.95 -2.83
N ASN A 6 4.47 1.06 -2.99
CA ASN A 6 4.39 -0.09 -3.90
C ASN A 6 3.96 -1.32 -3.10
N PHE A 7 2.82 -1.91 -3.46
CA PHE A 7 2.24 -3.02 -2.73
C PHE A 7 1.56 -4.03 -3.65
N SER A 8 1.46 -5.26 -3.15
CA SER A 8 0.69 -6.33 -3.78
C SER A 8 -0.66 -6.48 -3.08
N LYS A 9 -1.74 -6.57 -3.86
CA LYS A 9 -3.11 -6.79 -3.37
C LYS A 9 -3.42 -8.30 -3.36
N TYR A 10 -4.11 -8.77 -2.31
CA TYR A 10 -4.37 -10.18 -1.98
C TYR A 10 -4.53 -11.14 -3.19
N ILE A 11 -3.80 -12.26 -3.14
CA ILE A 11 -3.79 -13.33 -4.16
C ILE A 11 -4.87 -14.37 -3.80
N ASN A 12 -5.67 -14.78 -4.78
CA ASN A 12 -6.30 -16.10 -4.72
C ASN A 12 -6.07 -16.82 -6.05
N SER A 13 -6.34 -18.13 -6.11
CA SER A 13 -6.10 -18.94 -7.32
C SER A 13 -6.85 -18.45 -8.57
N MET A 14 -7.84 -17.55 -8.42
CA MET A 14 -8.56 -16.92 -9.52
C MET A 14 -8.00 -15.56 -9.93
N PHE A 15 -7.22 -14.88 -9.07
CA PHE A 15 -6.67 -13.54 -9.35
C PHE A 15 -5.15 -13.52 -9.05
N PRO A 16 -4.29 -13.41 -10.09
CA PRO A 16 -2.85 -13.39 -9.92
C PRO A 16 -2.42 -12.18 -9.09
N ASP A 17 -1.19 -12.25 -8.57
CA ASP A 17 -0.61 -11.19 -7.77
C ASP A 17 -0.56 -9.86 -8.55
N GLU A 18 -1.28 -8.85 -8.05
CA GLU A 18 -1.35 -7.54 -8.68
C GLU A 18 -0.53 -6.53 -7.88
N TRP A 19 0.58 -6.09 -8.49
CA TRP A 19 1.40 -5.00 -8.00
C TRP A 19 0.76 -3.66 -8.36
N ARG A 20 0.65 -2.78 -7.36
CA ARG A 20 -0.02 -1.50 -7.45
C ARG A 20 0.81 -0.42 -6.76
N TRP A 21 0.59 0.80 -7.23
CA TRP A 21 1.08 2.00 -6.59
C TRP A 21 -0.08 2.75 -5.95
N ALA A 22 0.14 3.23 -4.73
CA ALA A 22 -0.79 4.13 -4.04
C ALA A 22 -0.03 5.36 -3.57
N THR A 23 -0.74 6.48 -3.50
CA THR A 23 -0.20 7.70 -2.93
C THR A 23 -1.06 8.15 -1.77
N ILE A 24 -0.46 8.29 -0.59
CA ILE A 24 -1.17 8.48 0.67
C ILE A 24 -0.61 9.70 1.41
N GLU A 25 -1.51 10.55 1.89
CA GLU A 25 -1.15 11.64 2.79
C GLU A 25 -1.16 11.17 4.25
N ALA A 26 -0.04 11.35 4.95
CA ALA A 26 0.14 10.92 6.34
C ALA A 26 1.25 11.72 7.04
N ASP A 27 1.29 11.64 8.37
CA ASP A 27 2.31 12.29 9.21
C ASP A 27 3.52 11.38 9.48
N SER A 28 3.49 10.13 9.01
CA SER A 28 4.61 9.18 9.08
C SER A 28 4.42 8.01 8.10
N GLU A 29 5.50 7.26 7.84
CA GLU A 29 5.45 6.02 7.05
C GLU A 29 4.49 4.99 7.68
N ASP A 30 4.55 4.80 9.00
CA ASP A 30 3.69 3.86 9.73
C ASP A 30 2.20 4.19 9.58
N GLU A 31 1.87 5.48 9.62
CA GLU A 31 0.50 5.94 9.41
C GLU A 31 0.07 5.76 7.94
N ALA A 32 0.98 6.01 6.99
CA ALA A 32 0.72 5.77 5.57
C ALA A 32 0.41 4.29 5.28
N ILE A 33 1.17 3.37 5.89
CA ILE A 33 0.94 1.93 5.78
C ILE A 33 -0.43 1.55 6.38
N LYS A 34 -0.78 2.07 7.57
CA LYS A 34 -2.08 1.79 8.19
C LYS A 34 -3.24 2.28 7.33
N LYS A 35 -3.12 3.48 6.75
CA LYS A 35 -4.10 4.04 5.80
C LYS A 35 -4.22 3.14 4.57
N LEU A 36 -3.12 2.71 3.97
CA LEU A 36 -3.11 1.80 2.82
C LEU A 36 -3.88 0.50 3.10
N ILE A 37 -3.61 -0.12 4.25
CA ILE A 37 -4.24 -1.38 4.66
C ILE A 37 -5.75 -1.17 4.83
N ASN A 38 -6.17 -0.07 5.47
CA ASN A 38 -7.57 0.26 5.65
C ASN A 38 -8.28 0.53 4.31
N ASP A 39 -7.66 1.30 3.41
CA ASP A 39 -8.21 1.62 2.07
C ASP A 39 -8.36 0.38 1.17
N ASN A 40 -7.70 -0.73 1.52
CA ASN A 40 -7.77 -2.00 0.82
C ASN A 40 -8.53 -3.08 1.60
N ASP A 41 -9.36 -2.72 2.59
CA ASP A 41 -10.13 -3.67 3.42
C ASP A 41 -9.25 -4.74 4.09
N GLY A 42 -8.02 -4.40 4.46
CA GLY A 42 -7.05 -5.35 4.99
C GLY A 42 -6.39 -6.26 3.96
N LYS A 43 -6.70 -6.12 2.67
CA LYS A 43 -6.24 -7.00 1.57
C LYS A 43 -4.92 -6.56 0.95
N VAL A 44 -3.92 -6.28 1.79
CA VAL A 44 -2.53 -6.03 1.36
C VAL A 44 -1.71 -7.25 1.71
N ASN A 45 -1.04 -7.84 0.71
CA ASN A 45 -0.25 -9.05 0.90
C ASN A 45 1.21 -8.72 1.21
N TYR A 46 1.82 -7.86 0.37
CA TYR A 46 3.19 -7.39 0.54
C TYR A 46 3.30 -5.90 0.29
N ILE A 47 4.19 -5.24 1.02
CA ILE A 47 4.63 -3.87 0.74
C ILE A 47 6.10 -3.97 0.35
N LEU A 48 6.42 -3.54 -0.87
CA LEU A 48 7.79 -3.59 -1.38
C LEU A 48 8.58 -2.34 -0.98
N SER A 49 7.95 -1.17 -1.06
CA SER A 49 8.61 0.09 -0.75
C SER A 49 7.60 1.14 -0.30
N VAL A 50 8.04 2.00 0.61
CA VAL A 50 7.39 3.25 0.99
C VAL A 50 8.41 4.36 0.76
N THR A 51 7.99 5.45 0.11
CA THR A 51 8.89 6.56 -0.18
C THR A 51 8.15 7.88 0.04
N GLU A 52 8.71 8.74 0.90
CA GLU A 52 8.22 10.11 1.03
C GLU A 52 8.49 10.88 -0.26
N VAL A 53 7.43 11.46 -0.82
CA VAL A 53 7.47 12.30 -2.03
C VAL A 53 7.10 13.73 -1.66
N LYS A 54 7.82 14.69 -2.24
CA LYS A 54 7.62 16.14 -2.01
C LYS A 54 6.46 16.70 -2.83
#